data_AF-A0A932XYW0-F1
#
_entry.id   AF-A0A932XYW0-F1
#
_cell.length_a   1.000
_cell.length_b   1.000
_cell.length_c   1.000
_cell.angle_alpha   90.00
_cell.angle_beta   90.00
_cell.angle_gamma   90.00
#
_symmetry.space_group_name_H-M   'P 1'
#
loop_
_entity.id
_entity.type
_entity.pdbx_description
1 polymer ?
#
loop_
_entity_poly.entity_id
_entity_poly.type
_entity_poly.pdbx_seq_one_letter_code
_entity_poly.pdbx_strand_id
1 'polypeptide(L)'
;LAKENANVAVYNATKTGGLATTAAGTLKTFGYNVTTTENTPVQTNPANTVVVDLSKGVNKYTRNYLEKRFATTATNSLPAGLGLTPPTGTAFVIIVGADANTGN
;
A
#
# COMPACT_ATOMS: atom_id res chain seq x y z
N LEU A 1 3.80 13.45 8.46
CA LEU A 1 3.75 11.98 8.61
C LEU A 1 4.25 11.48 9.96
N ALA A 2 5.42 11.93 10.43
CA ALA A 2 5.97 11.56 11.73
C ALA A 2 5.01 11.71 12.94
N LYS A 3 4.02 12.61 12.87
CA LYS A 3 3.01 12.80 13.93
C LYS A 3 2.03 11.62 14.07
N GLU A 4 1.74 10.90 12.99
CA GLU A 4 0.83 9.75 13.00
C GLU A 4 1.58 8.41 12.99
N ASN A 5 2.81 8.38 12.45
CA ASN A 5 3.70 7.21 12.37
C ASN A 5 3.00 5.88 12.02
N ALA A 6 2.02 5.95 11.11
CA ALA A 6 1.15 4.82 10.80
C ALA A 6 1.93 3.68 10.13
N ASN A 7 1.72 2.45 10.60
CA ASN A 7 2.34 1.26 10.00
C ASN A 7 1.75 1.00 8.62
N VAL A 8 2.60 0.95 7.60
CA VAL A 8 2.23 0.70 6.21
C VAL A 8 2.76 -0.66 5.76
N ALA A 9 1.88 -1.51 5.26
CA ALA A 9 2.24 -2.74 4.58
C ALA A 9 2.15 -2.55 3.06
N VAL A 10 3.14 -3.04 2.32
CA VAL A 10 3.18 -2.96 0.86
C VAL A 10 3.17 -4.37 0.28
N TYR A 11 2.18 -4.66 -0.57
CA TYR A 11 2.04 -5.93 -1.25
C TYR A 11 2.05 -5.74 -2.76
N ASN A 12 2.77 -6.60 -3.47
CA ASN A 12 2.74 -6.66 -4.92
C ASN A 12 1.67 -7.64 -5.39
N ALA A 13 0.64 -7.14 -6.07
CA ALA A 13 -0.42 -7.95 -6.67
C ALA A 13 -0.14 -8.31 -8.14
N THR A 14 0.98 -7.85 -8.70
CA THR A 14 1.41 -8.13 -10.08
C THR A 14 2.33 -9.34 -10.14
N LYS A 15 2.58 -9.83 -11.35
CA LYS A 15 3.60 -10.87 -11.62
C LYS A 15 5.02 -10.29 -11.76
N THR A 16 5.16 -8.97 -11.79
CA THR A 16 6.45 -8.29 -11.95
C THR A 16 7.17 -8.25 -10.61
N GLY A 17 8.32 -8.93 -10.52
CA GLY A 17 9.12 -8.95 -9.31
C GLY A 17 9.66 -7.57 -8.93
N GLY A 18 9.82 -7.31 -7.63
CA GLY A 18 10.48 -6.11 -7.11
C GLY A 18 9.59 -4.86 -6.96
N LEU A 19 8.36 -4.84 -7.50
CA LEU A 19 7.51 -3.65 -7.42
C LEU A 19 7.14 -3.25 -5.98
N ALA A 20 6.86 -4.21 -5.10
CA ALA A 20 6.62 -3.91 -3.68
C ALA A 20 7.86 -3.27 -3.02
N THR A 21 9.06 -3.79 -3.32
CA THR A 21 10.32 -3.25 -2.79
C THR A 21 10.58 -1.83 -3.26
N THR A 22 10.36 -1.56 -4.55
CA THR A 22 10.49 -0.21 -5.12
C THR A 22 9.49 0.76 -4.48
N ALA A 23 8.21 0.38 -4.40
CA ALA A 23 7.18 1.20 -3.78
C ALA A 23 7.47 1.45 -2.28
N ALA A 24 7.91 0.43 -1.56
CA ALA A 24 8.32 0.54 -0.16
C ALA A 24 9.53 1.48 0.00
N GLY A 25 10.53 1.39 -0.88
CA GLY A 25 11.67 2.30 -0.90
C GLY A 25 11.23 3.75 -1.06
N THR A 26 10.41 4.03 -2.07
CA THR A 26 9.84 5.36 -2.32
C THR A 26 9.01 5.88 -1.14
N LEU A 27 8.20 5.04 -0.50
CA LEU A 27 7.45 5.43 0.70
C LEU A 27 8.39 5.76 1.87
N LYS A 28 9.47 5.00 2.06
CA LYS A 28 10.46 5.29 3.11
C LYS A 28 11.17 6.63 2.88
N THR A 29 11.48 7.02 1.64
CA THR A 29 12.08 8.35 1.36
C THR A 29 11.13 9.50 1.71
N PHE A 30 9.81 9.27 1.63
CA PHE A 30 8.79 10.23 2.08
C PHE A 30 8.47 10.17 3.58
N GLY A 31 9.19 9.33 4.35
CA GLY A 31 9.06 9.24 5.79
C GLY A 31 7.88 8.39 6.28
N TYR A 32 7.38 7.45 5.47
CA TYR A 32 6.40 6.46 5.91
C TYR A 32 7.06 5.33 6.71
N ASN A 33 6.37 4.84 7.72
CA ASN A 33 6.78 3.67 8.49
C ASN A 33 6.33 2.38 7.77
N VAL A 34 7.13 1.89 6.83
CA VAL A 34 6.85 0.65 6.10
C VAL A 34 7.32 -0.55 6.91
N THR A 35 6.37 -1.35 7.40
CA THR A 35 6.61 -2.51 8.28
C THR A 35 6.58 -3.84 7.56
N THR A 36 6.02 -3.90 6.34
CA THR A 36 5.86 -5.14 5.57
C THR A 36 6.06 -4.86 4.08
N THR A 37 6.73 -5.77 3.38
CA THR A 37 6.98 -5.69 1.93
C THR A 37 7.01 -7.09 1.34
N GLU A 38 5.92 -7.50 0.68
CA GLU A 38 5.73 -8.88 0.21
C GLU A 38 4.96 -8.92 -1.12
N ASN A 39 4.73 -10.13 -1.65
CA ASN A 39 3.74 -10.34 -2.72
C ASN A 39 2.39 -10.71 -2.08
N THR A 40 1.28 -10.41 -2.76
CA THR A 40 -0.02 -10.98 -2.39
C THR A 40 0.00 -12.51 -2.62
N PRO A 41 -0.68 -13.32 -1.79
CA PRO A 41 -0.84 -14.75 -2.05
C PRO A 41 -1.44 -15.07 -3.43
N VAL A 42 -2.34 -14.23 -3.92
CA VAL A 42 -2.94 -14.35 -5.26
C VAL A 42 -2.64 -13.11 -6.09
N GLN A 43 -1.81 -13.25 -7.13
CA GLN A 43 -1.43 -12.17 -8.04
C GLN A 43 -2.48 -12.02 -9.16
N THR A 44 -3.40 -11.07 -8.99
CA THR A 44 -4.47 -10.76 -9.96
C THR A 44 -4.03 -9.79 -11.05
N ASN A 45 -2.83 -9.21 -10.94
CA ASN A 45 -2.28 -8.21 -11.85
C ASN A 45 -3.21 -7.01 -12.10
N PRO A 46 -3.66 -6.32 -11.03
CA PRO A 46 -4.55 -5.18 -11.18
C PRO A 46 -3.85 -4.06 -11.95
N ALA A 47 -4.61 -3.32 -12.75
CA ALA A 47 -4.06 -2.20 -13.53
C ALA A 47 -3.53 -1.07 -12.63
N ASN A 48 -4.26 -0.76 -11.55
CA ASN A 48 -3.97 0.38 -10.69
C ASN A 48 -3.60 -0.06 -9.28
N THR A 49 -2.76 0.73 -8.63
CA THR A 49 -2.42 0.58 -7.22
C THR A 49 -3.61 0.97 -6.34
N VAL A 50 -3.87 0.15 -5.32
CA VAL A 50 -4.97 0.34 -4.37
C VAL A 50 -4.41 0.69 -3.00
N VAL A 51 -5.02 1.69 -2.35
CA VAL A 51 -4.76 2.04 -0.96
C VAL A 51 -5.93 1.57 -0.10
N VAL A 52 -5.62 0.88 0.99
CA VAL A 52 -6.60 0.45 2.00
C VAL A 52 -6.25 1.08 3.33
N ASP A 53 -7.23 1.75 3.94
CA ASP A 53 -7.17 2.36 5.27
C ASP A 53 -7.79 1.40 6.30
N LEU A 54 -6.93 0.68 7.02
CA LEU A 54 -7.30 -0.18 8.14
C LEU A 54 -7.36 0.58 9.47
N SER A 55 -6.87 1.83 9.50
CA SER A 55 -6.96 2.72 10.66
C SER A 55 -8.37 3.24 10.93
N LYS A 56 -9.30 3.01 10.00
CA LYS A 56 -10.70 3.51 10.05
C LYS A 56 -10.75 5.03 10.18
N GLY A 57 -9.88 5.74 9.45
CA GLY A 57 -9.83 7.20 9.42
C GLY A 57 -9.12 7.86 10.60
N VAL A 58 -8.56 7.09 11.55
CA VAL A 58 -7.74 7.64 12.65
C VAL A 58 -6.52 8.37 12.10
N ASN A 59 -5.89 7.82 11.06
CA ASN A 59 -4.69 8.38 10.43
C ASN A 59 -5.02 9.23 9.19
N LYS A 60 -5.94 10.21 9.34
CA LYS A 60 -6.49 11.00 8.24
C LYS A 60 -5.45 11.75 7.40
N TYR A 61 -4.34 12.20 8.00
CA TYR A 61 -3.31 12.91 7.24
C TYR A 61 -2.51 11.94 6.39
N THR A 62 -2.11 10.80 6.96
CA THR A 62 -1.43 9.72 6.25
C THR A 62 -2.28 9.23 5.08
N ARG A 63 -3.58 9.01 5.30
CA ARG A 63 -4.55 8.68 4.25
C ARG A 63 -4.50 9.69 3.11
N ASN A 64 -4.67 10.99 3.41
CA ASN A 64 -4.69 12.03 2.38
C ASN A 64 -3.40 12.07 1.55
N TYR A 65 -2.23 11.89 2.19
CA TYR A 65 -0.96 11.86 1.48
C TYR A 65 -0.77 10.60 0.63
N LEU A 66 -1.27 9.43 1.07
CA LEU A 66 -1.23 8.20 0.28
C LEU A 66 -2.16 8.30 -0.93
N GLU A 67 -3.39 8.79 -0.74
CA GLU A 67 -4.37 9.03 -1.81
C GLU A 67 -3.79 9.93 -2.90
N LYS A 68 -3.18 11.07 -2.52
CA LYS A 68 -2.52 11.98 -3.46
C LYS A 68 -1.35 11.33 -4.19
N ARG A 69 -0.54 10.54 -3.49
CA ARG A 69 0.66 9.93 -4.06
C ARG A 69 0.37 8.84 -5.07
N PHE A 70 -0.67 8.04 -4.82
CA PHE A 70 -1.10 6.98 -5.71
C PHE A 70 -2.25 7.39 -6.62
N ALA A 71 -2.60 8.69 -6.64
CA ALA A 71 -3.73 9.23 -7.40
C ALA A 71 -5.02 8.40 -7.27
N THR A 72 -5.33 7.96 -6.05
CA THR A 72 -6.43 7.02 -5.76
C THR A 72 -7.18 7.44 -4.51
N THR A 73 -8.35 6.84 -4.27
CA THR A 73 -9.11 7.01 -3.02
C THR A 73 -8.94 5.77 -2.15
N ALA A 74 -8.63 5.96 -0.87
CA ALA A 74 -8.43 4.84 0.02
C ALA A 74 -9.78 4.15 0.33
N THR A 75 -9.78 2.83 0.24
CA THR A 75 -10.92 2.00 0.65
C THR A 75 -10.77 1.60 2.11
N ASN A 76 -11.85 1.21 2.78
CA ASN A 76 -11.81 0.81 4.19
C ASN A 76 -11.81 -0.72 4.38
N SER A 77 -11.65 -1.48 3.29
CA SER A 77 -11.73 -2.94 3.28
C SER A 77 -10.74 -3.52 2.29
N LEU A 78 -10.05 -4.58 2.69
CA LEU A 78 -9.16 -5.31 1.78
C LEU A 78 -9.97 -5.90 0.61
N PRO A 79 -9.44 -5.87 -0.63
CA PRO A 79 -10.04 -6.56 -1.75
C PRO A 79 -10.18 -8.06 -1.45
N ALA A 80 -11.39 -8.60 -1.63
CA ALA A 80 -11.62 -10.03 -1.55
C ALA A 80 -10.82 -10.76 -2.66
N GLY A 81 -10.41 -12.00 -2.39
CA GLY A 81 -9.73 -12.84 -3.37
C GLY A 81 -8.21 -12.67 -3.48
N LEU A 82 -7.60 -11.71 -2.77
CA LEU A 82 -6.14 -11.60 -2.69
C LEU A 82 -5.49 -12.45 -1.58
N GLY A 83 -6.30 -12.98 -0.66
CA GLY A 83 -5.83 -13.80 0.47
C GLY A 83 -4.98 -13.03 1.50
N LEU A 84 -5.07 -11.70 1.50
CA LEU A 84 -4.23 -10.85 2.35
C LEU A 84 -4.57 -10.97 3.83
N THR A 85 -3.53 -11.20 4.65
CA THR A 85 -3.59 -11.14 6.11
C THR A 85 -2.48 -10.20 6.63
N PRO A 86 -2.69 -8.88 6.58
CA PRO A 86 -1.69 -7.92 7.07
C PRO A 86 -1.41 -8.13 8.57
N PRO A 87 -0.17 -7.90 9.03
CA PRO A 87 0.16 -8.01 10.45
C PRO A 87 -0.71 -7.13 11.34
N THR A 88 -0.96 -7.57 12.57
CA THR A 88 -1.69 -6.80 13.58
C THR A 88 -1.06 -5.42 13.77
N GLY A 89 -1.89 -4.37 13.81
CA GLY A 89 -1.42 -2.99 13.95
C GLY A 89 -1.03 -2.33 12.63
N THR A 90 -1.21 -3.01 11.48
CA THR A 90 -1.13 -2.35 10.16
C THR A 90 -2.25 -1.32 10.03
N ALA A 91 -1.89 -0.08 9.72
CA ALA A 91 -2.84 1.02 9.54
C ALA A 91 -3.20 1.24 8.06
N PHE A 92 -2.24 1.03 7.15
CA PHE A 92 -2.47 1.12 5.72
C PHE A 92 -1.90 -0.07 4.97
N VAL A 93 -2.61 -0.49 3.94
CA VAL A 93 -2.14 -1.52 2.99
C VAL A 93 -2.09 -0.91 1.60
N ILE A 94 -0.92 -0.96 0.99
CA ILE A 94 -0.67 -0.55 -0.39
C ILE A 94 -0.58 -1.81 -1.23
N ILE A 95 -1.51 -1.97 -2.17
CA ILE A 95 -1.57 -3.13 -3.07
C ILE A 95 -1.15 -2.64 -4.44
N VAL A 96 0.10 -2.93 -4.80
CA VAL A 96 0.76 -2.41 -5.99
C VAL A 96 0.20 -3.07 -7.25
N GLY A 97 -0.20 -2.25 -8.22
CA GLY A 97 -0.68 -2.63 -9.54
C GLY A 97 0.36 -2.45 -10.64
N ALA A 98 -0.05 -2.69 -11.88
CA ALA A 98 0.81 -2.61 -13.06
C ALA A 98 1.25 -1.17 -13.38
N ASP A 99 0.49 -0.17 -12.93
CA ASP A 99 0.84 1.26 -12.95
C ASP A 99 2.17 1.58 -12.26
N ALA A 100 2.60 0.78 -11.29
CA ALA A 100 3.90 0.96 -10.65
C ALA A 100 5.10 0.52 -11.52
N ASN A 101 4.85 -0.20 -12.62
CA ASN A 101 5.90 -0.59 -13.57
C ASN A 101 6.20 0.53 -14.58
N THR A 102 5.26 1.45 -14.80
CA THR A 102 5.49 2.66 -15.57
C THR A 102 6.10 3.71 -14.65
N GLY A 103 7.40 3.56 -14.37
CA GLY A 103 8.17 4.60 -13.72
C GLY A 103 8.05 5.89 -14.52
N ASN A 104 7.52 6.94 -13.89
CA ASN A 104 7.86 8.32 -14.27
C ASN A 104 9.20 8.68 -13.66
#